data_AF-A0A505HE66-F1
#
_entry.id   AF-A0A505HE66-F1
#
_cell.length_a   1.000
_cell.length_b   1.000
_cell.length_c   1.000
_cell.angle_alpha   90.00
_cell.angle_beta   90.00
_cell.angle_gamma   90.00
#
_symmetry.space_group_name_H-M   'P 1'
#
loop_
_entity.id
_entity.type
_entity.pdbx_description
1 polymer ?
#
loop_
_entity_poly.entity_id
_entity_poly.type
_entity_poly.pdbx_seq_one_letter_code
_entity_poly.pdbx_strand_id
1 'polypeptide(L)'
;MWLGALFTSTAANFGRLLIVGLLPNAILVAYVWVLVMIEAFTNTGPLLFPEALSKVRFKTDAGGLLMFALLVITLTTVIQPFQIRLVRIMEGYWRSRLGAVPFRVATALHTRRRNRLRQAVNAPVRPVGDARLADMPIAEQIREQRRVRRLEMRSERAEARLMAYPPGSEPVLPTMLGNTLRRNERVAGERYALNTLRTWPRLYPLLNERIAGEFDSDSDGVDASTNLAVTFLIMSGLGFVAFANDRWMLLVPSTLLLLAVAAYRAAIAAAANQGVAMSVAYDLHRFDLLESLHLSLPATPENEAARNRELSHFFEVSDGMPDPPSAEEELNLFYVHPARD
;
A
#
# COMPACT_ATOMS: atom_id res chain seq x y z
N MET A 1 9.37 19.97 -29.22
CA MET A 1 9.50 19.42 -27.84
C MET A 1 8.15 19.26 -27.13
N TRP A 2 7.19 20.19 -27.25
CA TRP A 2 5.87 20.10 -26.59
C TRP A 2 4.98 18.91 -26.99
N LEU A 3 4.94 18.53 -28.28
CA LEU A 3 4.15 17.38 -28.73
C LEU A 3 4.70 16.05 -28.17
N GLY A 4 6.03 15.90 -28.11
CA GLY A 4 6.67 14.72 -27.53
C GLY A 4 6.34 14.55 -26.04
N ALA A 5 6.39 15.65 -25.27
CA ALA A 5 6.01 15.67 -23.86
C ALA A 5 4.50 15.41 -23.63
N LEU A 6 3.64 15.89 -24.54
CA LEU A 6 2.21 15.57 -24.53
C LEU A 6 1.96 14.09 -24.84
N PHE A 7 2.64 13.50 -25.82
CA PHE A 7 2.49 12.07 -26.12
C PHE A 7 3.02 11.18 -25.00
N THR A 8 4.14 11.53 -24.36
CA THR A 8 4.69 10.74 -23.25
C THR A 8 3.82 10.85 -21.98
N SER A 9 3.37 12.05 -21.62
CA SER A 9 2.46 12.25 -20.48
C SER A 9 1.08 11.62 -20.73
N THR A 10 0.55 11.72 -21.95
CA THR A 10 -0.73 11.08 -22.32
C THR A 10 -0.58 9.56 -22.33
N ALA A 11 0.51 9.01 -22.85
CA ALA A 11 0.76 7.57 -22.85
C ALA A 11 0.97 7.02 -21.43
N ALA A 12 1.67 7.73 -20.54
CA ALA A 12 1.85 7.34 -19.15
C ALA A 12 0.51 7.36 -18.39
N ASN A 13 -0.26 8.44 -18.53
CA ASN A 13 -1.59 8.55 -17.94
C ASN A 13 -2.56 7.49 -18.49
N PHE A 14 -2.45 7.17 -19.78
CA PHE A 14 -3.25 6.12 -20.41
C PHE A 14 -2.84 4.72 -19.93
N GLY A 15 -1.55 4.46 -19.77
CA GLY A 15 -1.03 3.20 -19.18
C GLY A 15 -1.54 2.99 -17.76
N ARG A 16 -1.49 4.03 -16.92
CA ARG A 16 -2.06 4.02 -15.57
C ARG A 16 -3.56 3.77 -15.61
N LEU A 17 -4.30 4.50 -16.44
CA LEU A 17 -5.75 4.33 -16.61
C LEU A 17 -6.12 2.92 -17.09
N LEU A 18 -5.30 2.32 -17.97
CA LEU A 18 -5.48 0.95 -18.44
C LEU A 18 -5.28 -0.06 -17.31
N ILE A 19 -4.15 0.00 -16.60
CA ILE A 19 -3.74 -1.00 -15.61
C ILE A 19 -4.58 -0.87 -14.33
N VAL A 20 -4.79 0.36 -13.85
CA VAL A 20 -5.48 0.63 -12.59
C VAL A 20 -7.00 0.60 -12.78
N GLY A 21 -7.51 1.08 -13.91
CA GLY A 21 -8.94 1.28 -14.13
C GLY A 21 -9.57 0.26 -15.08
N LEU A 22 -9.17 0.28 -16.36
CA LEU A 22 -9.87 -0.46 -17.41
C LEU A 22 -9.72 -1.98 -17.28
N LEU A 23 -8.51 -2.47 -16.98
CA LEU A 23 -8.23 -3.91 -16.99
C LEU A 23 -9.04 -4.68 -15.93
N PRO A 24 -9.06 -4.28 -14.63
CA PRO A 24 -9.88 -4.97 -13.63
C PRO A 24 -11.38 -4.94 -13.99
N ASN A 25 -11.88 -3.81 -14.48
CA ASN A 25 -13.27 -3.67 -14.88
C ASN A 25 -13.62 -4.50 -16.11
N ALA A 26 -12.75 -4.54 -17.13
CA ALA A 26 -12.92 -5.38 -18.31
C ALA A 26 -12.98 -6.87 -17.94
N ILE A 27 -12.09 -7.33 -17.05
CA ILE A 27 -12.09 -8.71 -16.54
C ILE A 27 -13.40 -9.01 -15.80
N LEU A 28 -13.85 -8.11 -14.92
CA LEU A 28 -15.10 -8.28 -14.18
C LEU A 28 -16.31 -8.38 -15.12
N VAL A 29 -16.40 -7.46 -16.09
CA VAL A 29 -17.51 -7.40 -17.05
C VAL A 29 -17.52 -8.66 -17.92
N ALA A 30 -16.37 -9.07 -18.44
CA ALA A 30 -16.25 -10.29 -19.24
C ALA A 30 -16.66 -11.52 -18.43
N TYR A 31 -16.27 -11.60 -17.16
CA TYR A 31 -16.64 -12.70 -16.28
C TYR A 31 -18.13 -12.75 -16.01
N VAL A 32 -18.75 -11.62 -15.65
CA VAL A 32 -20.21 -11.54 -15.44
C VAL A 32 -20.96 -11.90 -16.73
N TRP A 33 -20.49 -11.41 -17.88
CA TRP A 33 -21.07 -11.74 -19.17
C TRP A 33 -21.05 -13.25 -19.43
N VAL A 34 -19.91 -13.91 -19.17
CA VAL A 34 -19.79 -15.37 -19.32
C VAL A 34 -20.74 -16.10 -18.36
N LEU A 35 -20.82 -15.70 -17.09
CA LEU A 35 -21.75 -16.31 -16.13
C LEU A 35 -23.21 -16.21 -16.57
N VAL A 36 -23.61 -15.08 -17.16
CA VAL A 36 -24.96 -14.89 -17.71
C VAL A 36 -25.20 -15.78 -18.93
N MET A 37 -24.23 -15.84 -19.85
CA MET A 37 -24.36 -16.63 -21.09
C MET A 37 -24.48 -18.14 -20.84
N ILE A 38 -23.80 -18.66 -19.81
CA ILE A 38 -23.91 -20.07 -19.42
C ILE A 38 -25.10 -20.34 -18.50
N GLU A 39 -25.93 -19.34 -18.22
CA GLU A 39 -27.11 -19.41 -17.35
C GLU A 39 -26.73 -19.90 -15.93
N ALA A 40 -25.55 -19.51 -15.44
CA ALA A 40 -24.98 -20.08 -14.22
C ALA A 40 -25.88 -19.89 -13.00
N PHE A 41 -26.59 -18.75 -12.91
CA PHE A 41 -27.45 -18.44 -11.77
C PHE A 41 -28.79 -19.18 -11.76
N THR A 42 -29.23 -19.70 -12.90
CA THR A 42 -30.53 -20.37 -13.05
C THR A 42 -30.40 -21.88 -13.25
N ASN A 43 -29.21 -22.36 -13.61
CA ASN A 43 -28.97 -23.78 -13.81
C ASN A 43 -28.92 -24.52 -12.47
N THR A 44 -29.73 -25.57 -12.34
CA THR A 44 -29.79 -26.44 -11.16
C THR A 44 -29.00 -27.74 -11.32
N GLY A 45 -28.54 -28.06 -12.52
CA GLY A 45 -27.76 -29.26 -12.83
C GLY A 45 -26.24 -29.03 -12.84
N PRO A 46 -25.44 -30.12 -12.83
CA PRO A 46 -24.00 -30.04 -12.99
C PRO A 46 -23.65 -29.47 -14.37
N LEU A 47 -22.76 -28.48 -14.39
CA LEU A 47 -22.34 -27.77 -15.59
C LEU A 47 -21.14 -28.49 -16.17
N LEU A 48 -21.37 -29.28 -17.22
CA LEU A 48 -20.27 -29.91 -17.95
C LEU A 48 -19.52 -28.83 -18.75
N PHE A 49 -18.23 -28.66 -18.45
CA PHE A 49 -17.38 -27.61 -19.05
C PHE A 49 -17.47 -27.49 -20.58
N PRO A 50 -17.50 -28.60 -21.37
CA PRO A 50 -17.64 -28.52 -22.82
C PRO A 50 -19.00 -27.97 -23.29
N GLU A 51 -20.07 -28.27 -22.56
CA GLU A 51 -21.43 -27.82 -22.88
C GLU A 51 -21.64 -26.36 -22.45
N ALA A 52 -21.05 -25.97 -21.32
CA ALA A 52 -21.00 -24.56 -20.92
C ALA A 52 -20.24 -23.72 -21.96
N LEU A 53 -19.10 -24.21 -22.47
CA LEU A 53 -18.32 -23.50 -23.50
C LEU A 53 -19.09 -23.33 -24.82
N SER A 54 -19.89 -24.33 -25.23
CA SER A 54 -20.66 -24.26 -26.46
C SER A 54 -21.84 -23.27 -26.37
N LYS A 55 -22.34 -23.01 -25.15
CA LYS A 55 -23.31 -21.94 -24.86
C LYS A 55 -22.69 -20.54 -24.90
N VAL A 56 -21.38 -20.41 -24.68
CA VAL A 56 -20.67 -19.13 -24.85
C VAL A 56 -20.57 -18.81 -26.34
N ARG A 57 -21.66 -18.30 -26.89
CA ARG A 57 -21.67 -17.66 -28.19
C ARG A 57 -21.26 -16.21 -27.99
N PHE A 58 -19.98 -15.93 -28.17
CA PHE A 58 -19.59 -14.58 -28.56
C PHE A 58 -20.23 -14.33 -29.93
N LYS A 59 -21.46 -13.81 -29.95
CA LYS A 59 -21.89 -13.00 -31.08
C LYS A 59 -20.97 -11.79 -31.06
N THR A 60 -19.83 -11.91 -31.73
CA THR A 60 -18.95 -10.79 -32.08
C THR A 60 -19.61 -9.95 -33.17
N ASP A 61 -20.92 -9.73 -33.07
CA ASP A 61 -21.54 -8.69 -33.86
C ASP A 61 -21.04 -7.34 -33.33
N ALA A 62 -20.98 -6.35 -34.22
CA ALA A 62 -20.47 -5.03 -33.86
C ALA A 62 -21.23 -4.42 -32.67
N GLY A 63 -22.51 -4.78 -32.51
CA GLY A 63 -23.36 -4.37 -31.38
C GLY A 63 -22.91 -4.93 -30.03
N GLY A 64 -22.63 -6.23 -29.93
CA GLY A 64 -22.16 -6.85 -28.69
C GLY A 64 -20.81 -6.31 -28.23
N LEU A 65 -19.87 -6.12 -29.16
CA LEU A 65 -18.57 -5.51 -28.87
C LEU A 65 -18.70 -4.04 -28.42
N LEU A 66 -19.56 -3.27 -29.07
CA LEU A 66 -19.82 -1.88 -28.71
C LEU A 66 -20.46 -1.77 -27.32
N MET A 67 -21.42 -2.65 -27.00
CA MET A 67 -22.04 -2.71 -25.68
C MET A 67 -21.04 -3.11 -24.59
N PHE A 68 -20.18 -4.11 -24.85
CA PHE A 68 -19.10 -4.50 -23.93
C PHE A 68 -18.16 -3.32 -23.67
N ALA A 69 -17.66 -2.68 -24.72
CA ALA A 69 -16.76 -1.52 -24.60
C ALA A 69 -17.43 -0.37 -23.83
N LEU A 70 -18.69 -0.05 -24.15
CA LEU A 70 -19.45 1.00 -23.48
C LEU A 70 -19.67 0.67 -22.00
N LEU A 71 -19.94 -0.58 -21.65
CA LEU A 71 -20.15 -0.99 -20.27
C LEU A 71 -18.85 -0.95 -19.47
N VAL A 72 -17.72 -1.39 -20.05
CA VAL A 72 -16.39 -1.27 -19.42
C VAL A 72 -16.01 0.19 -19.19
N ILE A 73 -16.20 1.05 -20.19
CA ILE A 73 -15.92 2.50 -20.08
C ILE A 73 -16.81 3.13 -19.02
N THR A 74 -18.13 2.88 -19.09
CA THR A 74 -19.09 3.42 -18.13
C THR A 74 -18.75 2.99 -16.71
N LEU A 75 -18.52 1.69 -16.49
CA LEU A 75 -18.16 1.17 -15.17
C LEU A 75 -16.86 1.79 -14.65
N THR A 76 -15.86 1.95 -15.52
CA THR A 76 -14.59 2.59 -15.16
C THR A 76 -14.78 4.04 -14.76
N THR A 77 -15.52 4.83 -15.55
CA THR A 77 -15.82 6.23 -15.25
C THR A 77 -16.64 6.38 -13.97
N VAL A 78 -17.63 5.51 -13.73
CA VAL A 78 -18.45 5.56 -12.52
C VAL A 78 -17.65 5.15 -11.28
N ILE A 79 -16.77 4.15 -11.38
CA ILE A 79 -15.98 3.67 -10.24
C ILE A 79 -14.81 4.62 -9.92
N GLN A 80 -14.26 5.33 -10.90
CA GLN A 80 -13.11 6.23 -10.73
C GLN A 80 -13.20 7.14 -9.49
N PRO A 81 -14.27 7.92 -9.23
CA PRO A 81 -14.37 8.74 -8.03
C PRO A 81 -14.44 7.93 -6.72
N PHE A 82 -14.81 6.66 -6.78
CA PHE A 82 -14.87 5.75 -5.64
C PHE A 82 -13.56 4.99 -5.41
N GLN A 83 -12.58 5.02 -6.33
CA GLN A 83 -11.30 4.32 -6.17
C GLN A 83 -10.60 4.72 -4.88
N ILE A 84 -10.56 6.02 -4.55
CA ILE A 84 -10.00 6.52 -3.29
C ILE A 84 -10.71 5.90 -2.07
N ARG A 85 -12.04 5.74 -2.16
CA ARG A 85 -12.82 5.11 -1.07
C ARG A 85 -12.54 3.61 -0.98
N LEU A 86 -12.39 2.92 -2.11
CA LEU A 86 -12.03 1.50 -2.15
C LEU A 86 -10.66 1.25 -1.50
N VAL A 87 -9.66 2.05 -1.85
CA VAL A 87 -8.33 1.99 -1.23
C VAL A 87 -8.42 2.26 0.26
N ARG A 88 -9.15 3.31 0.69
CA ARG A 88 -9.37 3.60 2.13
C ARG A 88 -10.08 2.49 2.88
N ILE A 89 -11.01 1.77 2.24
CA ILE A 89 -11.64 0.58 2.82
C ILE A 89 -10.59 -0.52 3.00
N MET A 90 -9.73 -0.73 2.02
CA MET A 90 -8.66 -1.74 2.06
C MET A 90 -7.52 -1.37 3.02
N GLU A 91 -7.31 -0.08 3.30
CA GLU A 91 -6.47 0.43 4.38
C GLU A 91 -7.09 0.20 5.76
N GLY A 92 -8.42 0.09 5.85
CA GLY A 92 -9.13 -0.15 7.10
C GLY A 92 -9.77 1.09 7.73
N TYR A 93 -10.01 2.16 6.98
CA TYR A 93 -10.72 3.35 7.47
C TYR A 93 -12.24 3.12 7.54
N TRP A 94 -12.67 2.11 8.30
CA TRP A 94 -14.08 1.70 8.45
C TRP A 94 -14.85 2.52 9.49
N ARG A 95 -14.72 3.85 9.49
CA ARG A 95 -15.28 4.74 10.54
C ARG A 95 -16.81 4.94 10.46
N SER A 96 -17.53 4.11 9.71
CA SER A 96 -18.99 4.13 9.67
C SER A 96 -19.61 3.42 10.88
N ARG A 97 -20.89 3.67 11.17
CA ARG A 97 -21.61 2.99 12.27
C ARG A 97 -21.57 1.47 12.16
N LEU A 98 -21.63 0.95 10.94
CA LEU A 98 -21.54 -0.50 10.65
C LEU A 98 -20.10 -1.04 10.71
N GLY A 99 -19.10 -0.17 10.47
CA GLY A 99 -17.69 -0.53 10.49
C GLY A 99 -17.01 -0.46 11.87
N ALA A 100 -17.66 0.14 12.87
CA ALA A 100 -17.03 0.38 14.18
C ALA A 100 -16.65 -0.91 14.93
N VAL A 101 -17.51 -1.93 14.90
CA VAL A 101 -17.23 -3.23 15.52
C VAL A 101 -16.07 -3.96 14.81
N PRO A 102 -16.13 -4.22 13.50
CA PRO A 102 -15.03 -4.91 12.81
C PRO A 102 -13.72 -4.11 12.90
N PHE A 103 -13.78 -2.77 12.88
CA PHE A 103 -12.62 -1.91 13.10
C PHE A 103 -11.94 -2.20 14.44
N ARG A 104 -12.70 -2.22 15.55
CA ARG A 104 -12.16 -2.50 16.89
C ARG A 104 -11.57 -3.90 16.99
N VAL A 105 -12.27 -4.90 16.47
CA VAL A 105 -11.82 -6.30 16.51
C VAL A 105 -10.52 -6.47 15.72
N ALA A 106 -10.50 -6.02 14.47
CA ALA A 106 -9.33 -6.15 13.61
C ALA A 106 -8.12 -5.37 14.15
N THR A 107 -8.35 -4.14 14.64
CA THR A 107 -7.30 -3.34 15.29
C THR A 107 -6.76 -4.02 16.56
N ALA A 108 -7.62 -4.62 17.38
CA ALA A 108 -7.19 -5.36 18.56
C ALA A 108 -6.37 -6.60 18.19
N LEU A 109 -6.75 -7.33 17.13
CA LEU A 109 -5.97 -8.45 16.61
C LEU A 109 -4.59 -8.02 16.12
N HIS A 110 -4.52 -6.94 15.34
CA HIS A 110 -3.26 -6.39 14.85
C HIS A 110 -2.39 -5.82 15.98
N THR A 111 -2.98 -5.19 16.99
CA THR A 111 -2.27 -4.72 18.20
C THR A 111 -1.67 -5.88 18.98
N ARG A 112 -2.45 -6.95 19.21
CA ARG A 112 -1.95 -8.18 19.85
C ARG A 112 -0.83 -8.82 19.03
N ARG A 113 -0.97 -8.87 17.70
CA ARG A 113 0.05 -9.39 16.78
C ARG A 113 1.34 -8.57 16.84
N ARG A 114 1.25 -7.24 16.79
CA ARG A 114 2.39 -6.32 16.96
C ARG A 114 3.10 -6.55 18.28
N ASN A 115 2.35 -6.67 19.38
CA ASN A 115 2.93 -6.90 20.70
C ASN A 115 3.64 -8.25 20.80
N ARG A 116 3.08 -9.32 20.21
CA ARG A 116 3.76 -10.63 20.10
C ARG A 116 5.04 -10.56 19.28
N LEU A 117 5.04 -9.81 18.18
CA LEU A 117 6.24 -9.60 17.37
C LEU A 117 7.31 -8.85 18.16
N ARG A 118 6.94 -7.77 18.87
CA ARG A 118 7.87 -7.03 19.76
C ARG A 118 8.47 -7.93 20.83
N GLN A 119 7.66 -8.78 21.45
CA GLN A 119 8.14 -9.75 22.44
C GLN A 119 9.10 -10.77 21.82
N ALA A 120 8.84 -11.24 20.60
CA ALA A 120 9.70 -12.19 19.91
C ALA A 120 11.05 -11.58 19.50
N VAL A 121 11.07 -10.30 19.08
CA VAL A 121 12.30 -9.55 18.77
C VAL A 121 13.13 -9.30 20.03
N ASN A 122 12.47 -8.93 21.13
CA ASN A 122 13.13 -8.63 22.40
C ASN A 122 13.39 -9.89 23.26
N ALA A 123 13.11 -11.08 22.75
CA ALA A 123 13.32 -12.32 23.50
C ALA A 123 14.84 -12.55 23.66
N PRO A 124 15.36 -12.58 24.89
CA PRO A 124 16.81 -12.69 25.10
C PRO A 124 17.29 -14.05 24.59
N VAL A 125 18.15 -14.03 23.56
CA VAL A 125 18.94 -15.19 23.17
C VAL A 125 20.14 -15.20 24.11
N ARG A 126 20.09 -16.06 25.12
CA ARG A 126 21.25 -16.33 25.98
C ARG A 126 22.05 -17.47 25.34
N PRO A 127 23.15 -17.19 24.63
CA PRO A 127 24.05 -18.24 24.19
C PRO A 127 24.68 -18.90 25.42
N VAL A 128 24.94 -20.20 25.34
CA VAL A 128 25.87 -20.85 26.26
C VAL A 128 27.25 -20.23 26.02
N GLY A 129 27.98 -19.87 27.08
CA GLY A 129 29.32 -19.29 26.92
C GLY A 129 30.30 -20.27 26.28
N ASP A 130 31.25 -19.76 25.49
CA ASP A 130 32.17 -20.57 24.67
C ASP A 130 32.92 -21.63 25.46
N ALA A 131 33.37 -21.31 26.69
CA ALA A 131 34.01 -22.28 27.58
C ALA A 131 33.10 -23.46 27.94
N ARG A 132 31.83 -23.17 28.24
CA ARG A 132 30.84 -24.20 28.61
C ARG A 132 30.36 -24.99 27.38
N LEU A 133 30.40 -24.39 26.18
CA LEU A 133 30.17 -25.09 24.92
C LEU A 133 31.29 -26.08 24.61
N ALA A 134 32.55 -25.69 24.83
CA ALA A 134 33.71 -26.54 24.60
C ALA A 134 33.71 -27.80 25.50
N ASP A 135 33.18 -27.68 26.72
CA ASP A 135 33.04 -28.79 27.67
C ASP A 135 31.91 -29.78 27.33
N MET A 136 30.99 -29.42 26.41
CA MET A 136 29.86 -30.29 26.04
C MET A 136 30.26 -31.35 25.01
N PRO A 137 29.60 -32.52 24.99
CA PRO A 137 29.74 -33.48 23.89
C PRO A 137 29.38 -32.83 22.54
N ILE A 138 30.08 -33.21 21.46
CA ILE A 138 29.87 -32.64 20.11
C ILE A 138 28.39 -32.67 19.68
N ALA A 139 27.67 -33.75 20.00
CA ALA A 139 26.24 -33.86 19.69
C ALA A 139 25.38 -32.79 20.40
N GLU A 140 25.75 -32.38 21.62
CA GLU A 140 25.08 -31.30 22.37
C GLU A 140 25.46 -29.92 21.83
N GLN A 141 26.72 -29.71 21.48
CA GLN A 141 27.17 -28.48 20.82
C GLN A 141 26.37 -28.20 19.54
N ILE A 142 26.19 -29.22 18.68
CA ILE A 142 25.40 -29.11 17.45
C ILE A 142 23.93 -28.81 17.76
N ARG A 143 23.34 -29.43 18.79
CA ARG A 143 21.95 -29.16 19.20
C ARG A 143 21.79 -27.71 19.65
N GLU A 144 22.74 -27.20 20.42
CA GLU A 144 22.70 -25.84 20.96
C GLU A 144 22.90 -24.78 19.87
N GLN A 145 23.86 -24.96 18.97
CA GLN A 145 24.03 -24.08 17.80
C GLN A 145 22.78 -24.05 16.92
N ARG A 146 22.14 -25.21 16.68
CA ARG A 146 20.85 -25.28 15.95
C ARG A 146 19.73 -24.57 16.69
N ARG A 147 19.70 -24.63 18.02
CA ARG A 147 18.73 -23.92 18.86
C ARG A 147 18.90 -22.41 18.72
N VAL A 148 20.12 -21.89 18.89
CA VAL A 148 20.46 -20.47 18.76
C VAL A 148 20.10 -19.96 17.36
N ARG A 149 20.57 -20.63 16.31
CA ARG A 149 20.26 -20.26 14.92
C ARG A 149 18.75 -20.23 14.62
N ARG A 150 17.98 -21.17 15.20
CA ARG A 150 16.52 -21.18 15.06
C ARG A 150 15.86 -20.00 15.77
N LEU A 151 16.40 -19.55 16.90
CA LEU A 151 15.90 -18.39 17.62
C LEU A 151 16.24 -17.09 16.89
N GLU A 152 17.46 -16.97 16.37
CA GLU A 152 17.89 -15.85 15.53
C GLU A 152 16.99 -15.71 14.30
N MET A 153 16.83 -16.79 13.50
CA MET A 153 15.93 -16.79 12.35
C MET A 153 14.47 -16.44 12.70
N ARG A 154 14.02 -16.80 13.91
CA ARG A 154 12.67 -16.42 14.39
C ARG A 154 12.60 -14.95 14.74
N SER A 155 13.63 -14.41 15.38
CA SER A 155 13.75 -12.99 15.71
C SER A 155 13.82 -12.13 14.45
N GLU A 156 14.69 -12.46 13.49
CA GLU A 156 14.81 -11.78 12.20
C GLU A 156 13.48 -11.75 11.43
N ARG A 157 12.75 -12.88 11.38
CA ARG A 157 11.42 -12.94 10.76
C ARG A 157 10.38 -12.13 11.52
N ALA A 158 10.50 -12.05 12.84
CA ALA A 158 9.60 -11.24 13.65
C ALA A 158 9.87 -9.74 13.45
N GLU A 159 11.14 -9.36 13.35
CA GLU A 159 11.60 -8.01 13.05
C GLU A 159 11.14 -7.57 11.67
N ALA A 160 11.39 -8.37 10.63
CA ALA A 160 10.92 -8.08 9.27
C ALA A 160 9.39 -7.87 9.20
N ARG A 161 8.61 -8.62 9.99
CA ARG A 161 7.15 -8.43 10.09
C ARG A 161 6.76 -7.22 10.93
N LEU A 162 7.55 -6.90 11.96
CA LEU A 162 7.32 -5.74 12.82
C LEU A 162 7.60 -4.44 12.06
N MET A 163 8.57 -4.46 11.14
CA MET A 163 8.91 -3.37 10.22
C MET A 163 7.79 -3.00 9.25
N ALA A 164 6.67 -3.71 9.21
CA ALA A 164 5.51 -3.31 8.42
C ALA A 164 4.38 -2.69 9.28
N TYR A 165 4.61 -2.49 10.58
CA TYR A 165 3.72 -1.77 11.49
C TYR A 165 4.23 -0.37 11.81
N PRO A 166 3.34 0.57 12.18
CA PRO A 166 3.74 1.89 12.65
C PRO A 166 4.65 1.81 13.90
N PRO A 167 5.70 2.64 13.98
CA PRO A 167 6.63 2.66 15.11
C PRO A 167 6.00 3.25 16.38
N GLY A 168 6.66 3.06 17.52
CA GLY A 168 6.31 3.73 18.77
C GLY A 168 4.91 3.40 19.30
N SER A 169 4.21 4.44 19.78
CA SER A 169 2.85 4.40 20.31
C SER A 169 1.77 4.66 19.25
N GLU A 170 2.15 4.85 17.98
CA GLU A 170 1.19 5.14 16.90
C GLU A 170 0.11 4.04 16.83
N PRO A 171 -1.16 4.46 16.61
CA PRO A 171 -2.28 3.54 16.55
C PRO A 171 -2.14 2.61 15.34
N VAL A 172 -2.45 1.35 15.58
CA VAL A 172 -2.46 0.30 14.56
C VAL A 172 -3.78 0.37 13.79
N LEU A 173 -3.76 0.09 12.49
CA LEU A 173 -4.95 0.01 11.64
C LEU A 173 -5.49 -1.43 11.53
N PRO A 174 -6.75 -1.61 11.11
CA PRO A 174 -7.39 -2.92 10.93
C PRO A 174 -6.74 -3.86 9.93
N THR A 175 -5.97 -3.33 8.98
CA THR A 175 -5.43 -4.10 7.85
C THR A 175 -3.91 -3.99 7.79
N MET A 176 -3.28 -4.97 7.16
CA MET A 176 -1.82 -4.93 6.97
C MET A 176 -1.41 -3.83 5.97
N LEU A 177 -2.19 -3.64 4.90
CA LEU A 177 -1.97 -2.57 3.92
C LEU A 177 -1.98 -1.20 4.59
N GLY A 178 -3.02 -0.89 5.36
CA GLY A 178 -3.11 0.37 6.09
C GLY A 178 -1.97 0.52 7.11
N ASN A 179 -1.60 -0.53 7.84
CA ASN A 179 -0.47 -0.48 8.77
C ASN A 179 0.87 -0.17 8.07
N THR A 180 1.07 -0.69 6.86
CA THR A 180 2.28 -0.43 6.05
C THR A 180 2.29 1.01 5.55
N LEU A 181 1.19 1.47 4.95
CA LEU A 181 1.07 2.87 4.50
C LEU A 181 1.21 3.86 5.66
N ARG A 182 0.54 3.60 6.78
CA ARG A 182 0.67 4.40 8.01
C ARG A 182 2.10 4.43 8.53
N ARG A 183 2.86 3.34 8.40
CA ARG A 183 4.28 3.35 8.76
C ARG A 183 5.05 4.29 7.85
N ASN A 184 4.81 4.25 6.54
CA ASN A 184 5.53 5.10 5.58
C ASN A 184 5.32 6.59 5.91
N GLU A 185 4.06 6.96 6.21
CA GLU A 185 3.67 8.30 6.67
C GLU A 185 4.33 8.75 8.00
N ARG A 186 5.01 7.86 8.72
CA ARG A 186 5.52 8.09 10.09
C ARG A 186 7.00 7.78 10.28
N VAL A 187 7.70 7.33 9.23
CA VAL A 187 9.11 6.91 9.33
C VAL A 187 10.01 7.68 8.37
N ALA A 188 9.49 8.19 7.25
CA ALA A 188 10.32 8.74 6.19
C ALA A 188 11.05 10.03 6.64
N GLY A 189 10.31 11.10 6.90
CA GLY A 189 10.81 12.39 7.37
C GLY A 189 11.12 12.44 8.86
N GLU A 190 10.47 11.60 9.69
CA GLU A 190 10.57 11.69 11.15
C GLU A 190 12.00 11.48 11.67
N ARG A 191 12.83 10.73 10.91
CA ARG A 191 14.27 10.55 11.19
C ARG A 191 15.04 11.87 11.21
N TYR A 192 14.59 12.85 10.43
CA TYR A 192 15.16 14.19 10.31
C TYR A 192 14.32 15.23 11.04
N ALA A 193 13.42 14.80 11.92
CA ALA A 193 12.42 15.64 12.58
C ALA A 193 11.49 16.42 11.62
N LEU A 194 11.34 15.95 10.39
CA LEU A 194 10.33 16.42 9.45
C LEU A 194 9.06 15.59 9.61
N ASN A 195 7.91 16.24 9.78
CA ASN A 195 6.64 15.53 9.73
C ASN A 195 6.37 15.11 8.28
N THR A 196 6.39 13.81 8.00
CA THR A 196 6.29 13.27 6.64
C THR A 196 5.01 13.76 5.95
N LEU A 197 3.86 13.61 6.61
CA LEU A 197 2.55 13.98 6.05
C LEU A 197 2.46 15.46 5.64
N ARG A 198 3.12 16.36 6.39
CA ARG A 198 3.07 17.81 6.15
C ARG A 198 4.07 18.26 5.09
N THR A 199 5.26 17.67 5.11
CA THR A 199 6.39 18.12 4.28
C THR A 199 6.40 17.43 2.92
N TRP A 200 5.85 16.22 2.80
CA TRP A 200 5.85 15.45 1.55
C TRP A 200 5.29 16.20 0.33
N PRO A 201 4.14 16.90 0.38
CA PRO A 201 3.61 17.60 -0.80
C PRO A 201 4.49 18.78 -1.27
N ARG A 202 5.41 19.25 -0.42
CA ARG A 202 6.38 20.30 -0.77
C ARG A 202 7.72 19.72 -1.21
N LEU A 203 8.11 18.57 -0.65
CA LEU A 203 9.32 17.84 -1.03
C LEU A 203 9.17 17.14 -2.38
N TYR A 204 8.02 16.51 -2.64
CA TYR A 204 7.79 15.69 -3.84
C TYR A 204 8.06 16.42 -5.17
N PRO A 205 7.63 17.70 -5.36
CA PRO A 205 7.96 18.45 -6.58
C PRO A 205 9.46 18.74 -6.79
N LEU A 206 10.29 18.59 -5.76
CA LEU A 206 11.73 18.84 -5.80
C LEU A 206 12.53 17.56 -6.10
N LEU A 207 11.88 16.40 -6.15
CA LEU A 207 12.55 15.14 -6.39
C LEU A 207 13.05 15.05 -7.83
N ASN A 208 14.18 14.37 -7.99
CA ASN A 208 14.65 14.01 -9.33
C ASN A 208 13.69 13.00 -10.00
N GLU A 209 13.69 12.95 -11.34
CA GLU A 209 12.78 12.10 -12.12
C GLU A 209 12.86 10.62 -11.76
N ARG A 210 14.04 10.14 -11.33
CA ARG A 210 14.25 8.73 -10.99
C ARG A 210 13.52 8.36 -9.69
N ILE A 211 13.71 9.14 -8.62
CA ILE A 211 13.07 8.87 -7.33
C ILE A 211 11.56 9.13 -7.40
N ALA A 212 11.13 10.19 -8.09
CA ALA A 212 9.72 10.44 -8.35
C ALA A 212 9.08 9.27 -9.12
N GLY A 213 9.73 8.79 -10.19
CA GLY A 213 9.26 7.66 -10.99
C GLY A 213 9.18 6.34 -10.22
N GLU A 214 10.15 6.06 -9.33
CA GLU A 214 10.12 4.89 -8.44
C GLU A 214 8.91 4.97 -7.48
N PHE A 215 8.69 6.12 -6.84
CA PHE A 215 7.54 6.33 -5.96
C PHE A 215 6.21 6.21 -6.71
N ASP A 216 6.10 6.80 -7.90
CA ASP A 216 4.89 6.77 -8.72
C ASP A 216 4.57 5.35 -9.19
N SER A 217 5.57 4.61 -9.64
CA SER A 217 5.42 3.21 -10.04
C SER A 217 4.93 2.34 -8.89
N ASP A 218 5.46 2.52 -7.68
CA ASP A 218 5.00 1.78 -6.50
C ASP A 218 3.58 2.20 -6.08
N SER A 219 3.26 3.50 -6.19
CA SER A 219 1.91 4.03 -5.93
C SER A 219 0.87 3.42 -6.87
N ASP A 220 1.19 3.37 -8.17
CA ASP A 220 0.37 2.71 -9.19
C ASP A 220 0.26 1.19 -8.91
N GLY A 221 1.33 0.57 -8.42
CA GLY A 221 1.34 -0.82 -7.99
C GLY A 221 0.37 -1.10 -6.85
N VAL A 222 0.27 -0.20 -5.85
CA VAL A 222 -0.70 -0.28 -4.75
C VAL A 222 -2.13 -0.19 -5.29
N ASP A 223 -2.41 0.82 -6.12
CA ASP A 223 -3.73 1.07 -6.70
C ASP A 223 -4.20 -0.11 -7.56
N ALA A 224 -3.37 -0.57 -8.50
CA ALA A 224 -3.68 -1.68 -9.40
C ALA A 224 -3.92 -2.99 -8.62
N SER A 225 -3.03 -3.31 -7.68
CA SER A 225 -3.12 -4.52 -6.88
C SER A 225 -4.37 -4.53 -6.00
N THR A 226 -4.76 -3.37 -5.47
CA THR A 226 -5.96 -3.21 -4.67
C THR A 226 -7.23 -3.37 -5.51
N ASN A 227 -7.27 -2.75 -6.70
CA ASN A 227 -8.41 -2.90 -7.62
C ASN A 227 -8.57 -4.35 -8.09
N LEU A 228 -7.47 -5.04 -8.41
CA LEU A 228 -7.49 -6.47 -8.74
C LEU A 228 -7.96 -7.33 -7.55
N ALA A 229 -7.50 -7.04 -6.34
CA ALA A 229 -7.92 -7.78 -5.15
C ALA A 229 -9.43 -7.68 -4.93
N VAL A 230 -9.99 -6.47 -5.03
CA VAL A 230 -11.44 -6.24 -4.92
C VAL A 230 -12.19 -6.92 -6.06
N THR A 231 -11.69 -6.80 -7.29
CA THR A 231 -12.29 -7.41 -8.48
C THR A 231 -12.38 -8.93 -8.34
N PHE A 232 -11.27 -9.60 -8.01
CA PHE A 232 -11.26 -11.04 -7.81
C PHE A 232 -12.11 -11.48 -6.63
N LEU A 233 -12.20 -10.68 -5.56
CA LEU A 233 -13.09 -10.96 -4.44
C LEU A 233 -14.57 -10.93 -4.86
N ILE A 234 -14.97 -9.92 -5.65
CA ILE A 234 -16.33 -9.83 -6.19
C ILE A 234 -16.62 -11.00 -7.13
N MET A 235 -15.71 -11.30 -8.07
CA MET A 235 -15.85 -12.42 -9.00
C MET A 235 -15.94 -13.77 -8.26
N SER A 236 -15.15 -13.95 -7.20
CA SER A 236 -15.20 -15.12 -6.34
C SER A 236 -16.57 -15.24 -5.65
N GLY A 237 -17.08 -14.16 -5.05
CA GLY A 237 -18.40 -14.15 -4.41
C GLY A 237 -19.53 -14.49 -5.40
N LEU A 238 -19.52 -13.86 -6.59
CA LEU A 238 -20.46 -14.17 -7.66
C LEU A 238 -20.34 -15.62 -8.12
N GLY A 239 -19.12 -16.14 -8.27
CA GLY A 239 -18.88 -17.52 -8.66
C GLY A 239 -19.35 -18.54 -7.61
N PHE A 240 -19.20 -18.25 -6.31
CA PHE A 240 -19.73 -19.11 -5.25
C PHE A 240 -21.25 -19.20 -5.28
N VAL A 241 -21.95 -18.09 -5.61
CA VAL A 241 -23.40 -18.08 -5.80
C VAL A 241 -23.77 -18.83 -7.09
N ALA A 242 -23.11 -18.51 -8.20
CA ALA A 242 -23.39 -19.07 -9.52
C ALA A 242 -23.14 -20.59 -9.59
N PHE A 243 -22.15 -21.10 -8.86
CA PHE A 243 -21.76 -22.51 -8.90
C PHE A 243 -22.08 -23.26 -7.60
N ALA A 244 -23.01 -22.76 -6.78
CA ALA A 244 -23.34 -23.33 -5.48
C ALA A 244 -23.73 -24.82 -5.53
N ASN A 245 -24.34 -25.25 -6.63
CA ASN A 245 -24.84 -26.61 -6.82
C ASN A 245 -23.80 -27.56 -7.46
N ASP A 246 -22.68 -27.04 -7.97
CA ASP A 246 -21.67 -27.83 -8.67
C ASP A 246 -20.32 -27.78 -7.93
N ARG A 247 -20.02 -28.88 -7.23
CA ARG A 247 -18.82 -28.99 -6.37
C ARG A 247 -17.51 -28.85 -7.13
N TRP A 248 -17.45 -29.26 -8.40
CA TRP A 248 -16.23 -29.11 -9.20
C TRP A 248 -16.05 -27.67 -9.65
N MET A 249 -17.14 -27.00 -10.02
CA MET A 249 -17.08 -25.60 -10.42
C MET A 249 -16.76 -24.65 -9.27
N LEU A 250 -16.95 -25.05 -8.00
CA LEU A 250 -16.48 -24.31 -6.83
C LEU A 250 -14.95 -24.09 -6.81
N LEU A 251 -14.18 -24.83 -7.59
CA LEU A 251 -12.74 -24.58 -7.78
C LEU A 251 -12.48 -23.23 -8.48
N VAL A 252 -13.37 -22.77 -9.36
CA VAL A 252 -13.25 -21.47 -10.04
C VAL A 252 -13.29 -20.30 -9.05
N PRO A 253 -14.36 -20.10 -8.24
CA PRO A 253 -14.40 -19.03 -7.25
C PRO A 253 -13.36 -19.20 -6.15
N SER A 254 -12.96 -20.44 -5.82
CA SER A 254 -11.85 -20.68 -4.88
C SER A 254 -10.51 -20.19 -5.44
N THR A 255 -10.24 -20.43 -6.72
CA THR A 255 -9.03 -19.93 -7.40
C THR A 255 -9.04 -18.40 -7.47
N LEU A 256 -10.20 -17.80 -7.79
CA LEU A 256 -10.37 -16.34 -7.77
C LEU A 256 -10.15 -15.77 -6.36
N LEU A 257 -10.58 -16.45 -5.30
CA LEU A 257 -10.31 -16.04 -3.93
C LEU A 257 -8.81 -16.06 -3.62
N LEU A 258 -8.09 -17.08 -4.07
CA LEU A 258 -6.63 -17.14 -3.94
C LEU A 258 -5.94 -16.00 -4.71
N LEU A 259 -6.41 -15.67 -5.91
CA LEU A 259 -5.94 -14.52 -6.68
C LEU A 259 -6.22 -13.19 -5.97
N ALA A 260 -7.38 -13.05 -5.33
CA ALA A 260 -7.70 -11.88 -4.51
C ALA A 260 -6.71 -11.72 -3.34
N VAL A 261 -6.39 -12.82 -2.65
CA VAL A 261 -5.39 -12.83 -1.56
C VAL A 261 -3.99 -12.52 -2.10
N ALA A 262 -3.62 -13.05 -3.26
CA ALA A 262 -2.33 -12.78 -3.90
C ALA A 262 -2.21 -11.30 -4.30
N ALA A 263 -3.23 -10.73 -4.92
CA ALA A 263 -3.29 -9.31 -5.28
C ALA A 263 -3.23 -8.40 -4.05
N TYR A 264 -3.93 -8.74 -2.96
CA TYR A 264 -3.82 -7.98 -1.71
C TYR A 264 -2.40 -8.05 -1.11
N ARG A 265 -1.70 -9.18 -1.22
CA ARG A 265 -0.29 -9.29 -0.82
C ARG A 265 0.63 -8.46 -1.71
N ALA A 266 0.35 -8.40 -3.00
CA ALA A 266 1.08 -7.52 -3.93
C ALA A 266 0.90 -6.05 -3.55
N ALA A 267 -0.31 -5.62 -3.17
CA ALA A 267 -0.57 -4.26 -2.69
C ALA A 267 0.25 -3.92 -1.43
N ILE A 268 0.37 -4.86 -0.48
CA ILE A 268 1.21 -4.66 0.72
C ILE A 268 2.70 -4.54 0.34
N ALA A 269 3.17 -5.36 -0.60
CA ALA A 269 4.56 -5.32 -1.06
C ALA A 269 4.87 -3.99 -1.78
N ALA A 270 3.99 -3.55 -2.69
CA ALA A 270 4.11 -2.25 -3.36
C ALA A 270 4.11 -1.10 -2.35
N ALA A 271 3.22 -1.13 -1.36
CA ALA A 271 3.20 -0.13 -0.29
C ALA A 271 4.51 -0.14 0.53
N ALA A 272 5.11 -1.30 0.78
CA ALA A 272 6.39 -1.36 1.49
C ALA A 272 7.51 -0.72 0.68
N ASN A 273 7.58 -0.99 -0.63
CA ASN A 273 8.57 -0.39 -1.53
C ASN A 273 8.38 1.13 -1.67
N GLN A 274 7.12 1.58 -1.80
CA GLN A 274 6.77 3.00 -1.81
C GLN A 274 7.33 3.73 -0.58
N GLY A 275 7.27 3.09 0.60
CA GLY A 275 7.82 3.63 1.83
C GLY A 275 9.34 3.75 1.85
N VAL A 276 10.04 2.82 1.16
CA VAL A 276 11.48 2.89 0.96
C VAL A 276 11.82 4.05 0.04
N ALA A 277 11.15 4.18 -1.11
CA ALA A 277 11.34 5.30 -2.04
C ALA A 277 11.09 6.64 -1.34
N MET A 278 10.04 6.74 -0.53
CA MET A 278 9.74 7.91 0.28
C MET A 278 10.84 8.22 1.30
N SER A 279 11.41 7.20 1.96
CA SER A 279 12.52 7.40 2.91
C SER A 279 13.79 7.88 2.20
N VAL A 280 14.13 7.28 1.06
CA VAL A 280 15.27 7.68 0.22
C VAL A 280 15.10 9.11 -0.29
N ALA A 281 13.88 9.52 -0.64
CA ALA A 281 13.58 10.89 -1.01
C ALA A 281 13.96 11.89 0.11
N TYR A 282 13.65 11.61 1.38
CA TYR A 282 14.14 12.44 2.49
C TYR A 282 15.65 12.33 2.72
N ASP A 283 16.23 11.13 2.58
CA ASP A 283 17.67 10.92 2.73
C ASP A 283 18.49 11.77 1.74
N LEU A 284 17.95 12.02 0.54
CA LEU A 284 18.66 12.73 -0.52
C LEU A 284 18.22 14.19 -0.72
N HIS A 285 16.92 14.49 -0.62
CA HIS A 285 16.35 15.77 -1.05
C HIS A 285 15.88 16.68 0.10
N ARG A 286 16.08 16.30 1.37
CA ARG A 286 15.61 17.13 2.51
C ARG A 286 16.23 18.54 2.54
N PHE A 287 17.45 18.71 2.01
CA PHE A 287 18.10 20.02 1.93
C PHE A 287 17.61 20.86 0.76
N ASP A 288 17.26 20.23 -0.36
CA ASP A 288 16.63 20.90 -1.51
C ASP A 288 15.34 21.62 -1.10
N LEU A 289 14.59 21.06 -0.14
CA LEU A 289 13.43 21.71 0.46
C LEU A 289 13.79 23.00 1.19
N LEU A 290 14.88 23.00 1.97
CA LEU A 290 15.34 24.20 2.68
C LEU A 290 15.85 25.26 1.70
N GLU A 291 16.64 24.86 0.72
CA GLU A 291 17.18 25.74 -0.32
C GLU A 291 16.08 26.38 -1.16
N SER A 292 15.07 25.60 -1.56
CA SER A 292 13.94 26.09 -2.35
C SER A 292 13.04 27.07 -1.57
N LEU A 293 13.05 26.98 -0.24
CA LEU A 293 12.40 27.94 0.66
C LEU A 293 13.33 29.12 1.02
N HIS A 294 14.53 29.17 0.44
CA HIS A 294 15.58 30.15 0.72
C HIS A 294 15.99 30.19 2.20
N LEU A 295 15.92 29.06 2.90
CA LEU A 295 16.36 28.95 4.29
C LEU A 295 17.85 28.60 4.36
N SER A 296 18.54 29.12 5.36
CA SER A 296 19.93 28.75 5.64
C SER A 296 20.07 27.26 5.95
N LEU A 297 21.04 26.57 5.32
CA LEU A 297 21.33 25.18 5.64
C LEU A 297 21.86 25.03 7.08
N PRO A 298 21.40 24.01 7.83
CA PRO A 298 21.83 23.78 9.20
C PRO A 298 23.28 23.27 9.24
N ALA A 299 24.09 23.82 10.16
CA ALA A 299 25.49 23.42 10.33
C ALA A 299 25.66 22.16 11.22
N THR A 300 24.65 21.80 12.02
CA THR A 300 24.68 20.65 12.94
C THR A 300 23.38 19.85 12.86
N PRO A 301 23.41 18.54 13.19
CA PRO A 301 22.20 17.71 13.24
C PRO A 301 21.15 18.23 14.23
N GLU A 302 21.57 18.82 15.35
CA GLU A 302 20.66 19.40 16.34
C GLU A 302 19.91 20.61 15.78
N ASN A 303 20.64 21.47 15.04
CA ASN A 303 20.06 22.64 14.37
C ASN A 303 19.15 22.22 13.21
N GLU A 304 19.51 21.17 12.47
CA GLU A 304 18.67 20.57 11.44
C GLU A 304 17.35 20.10 12.05
N ALA A 305 17.41 19.32 13.13
CA ALA A 305 16.23 18.78 13.78
C ALA A 305 15.33 19.88 14.38
N ALA A 306 15.91 20.93 14.96
CA ALA A 306 15.16 22.08 15.46
C ALA A 306 14.44 22.82 14.32
N ARG A 307 15.16 23.16 13.26
CA ARG A 307 14.62 23.83 12.08
C ARG A 307 13.52 23.02 11.40
N ASN A 308 13.73 21.71 11.25
CA ASN A 308 12.77 20.82 10.62
C ASN A 308 11.48 20.68 11.42
N ARG A 309 11.54 20.76 12.76
CA ARG A 309 10.35 20.83 13.62
C ARG A 309 9.59 22.13 13.41
N GLU A 310 10.29 23.26 13.38
CA GLU A 310 9.68 24.58 13.11
C GLU A 310 9.01 24.59 11.73
N LEU A 311 9.69 24.07 10.70
CA LEU A 311 9.14 23.97 9.35
C LEU A 311 7.91 23.06 9.28
N SER A 312 7.94 21.92 9.99
CA SER A 312 6.81 21.02 10.10
C SER A 312 5.61 21.63 10.82
N HIS A 313 5.87 22.50 11.80
CA HIS A 313 4.84 23.28 12.49
C HIS A 313 4.29 24.38 11.57
N PHE A 314 5.15 25.08 10.83
CA PHE A 314 4.75 26.11 9.87
C PHE A 314 3.79 25.57 8.79
N PHE A 315 4.00 24.33 8.33
CA PHE A 315 3.09 23.69 7.37
C PHE A 315 1.80 23.13 7.98
N GLU A 316 1.57 23.29 9.29
CA GLU A 316 0.33 22.93 9.94
C GLU A 316 -0.78 23.92 9.60
N VAL A 317 -1.49 23.67 8.49
CA VAL A 317 -2.74 24.37 8.20
C VAL A 317 -3.90 23.54 8.75
N SER A 318 -4.55 24.05 9.80
CA SER A 318 -5.75 23.45 10.40
C SER A 318 -6.81 24.53 10.57
N ASP A 319 -8.07 24.23 10.21
CA ASP A 319 -9.27 25.10 10.30
C ASP A 319 -9.66 25.50 11.76
N GLY A 320 -8.73 25.46 12.71
CA GLY A 320 -8.95 25.82 14.10
C GLY A 320 -7.69 26.21 14.87
N MET A 321 -6.56 26.41 14.19
CA MET A 321 -5.41 27.13 14.77
C MET A 321 -5.67 28.65 14.63
N PRO A 322 -5.15 29.47 15.56
CA PRO A 322 -5.05 30.91 15.31
C PRO A 322 -4.38 31.16 13.95
N ASP A 323 -4.64 32.32 13.33
CA ASP A 323 -3.90 32.73 12.13
C ASP A 323 -2.41 32.41 12.32
N PRO A 324 -1.71 31.91 11.28
CA PRO A 324 -0.30 31.59 11.39
C PRO A 324 0.39 32.77 12.06
N PRO A 325 1.25 32.51 13.07
CA PRO A 325 1.84 33.58 13.86
C PRO A 325 2.37 34.65 12.92
N SER A 326 2.11 35.91 13.25
CA SER A 326 2.61 37.04 12.47
C SER A 326 4.09 36.79 12.16
N ALA A 327 4.55 37.17 10.96
CA ALA A 327 5.93 36.91 10.52
C ALA A 327 6.99 37.43 11.51
N GLU A 328 6.59 38.29 12.45
CA GLU A 328 7.42 38.91 13.47
C GLU A 328 7.52 38.09 14.78
N GLU A 329 6.57 37.20 15.12
CA GLU A 329 6.44 36.72 16.51
C GLU A 329 6.89 35.27 16.81
N GLU A 330 6.94 34.33 15.86
CA GLU A 330 7.32 32.94 16.21
C GLU A 330 8.19 32.18 15.19
N LEU A 331 8.36 32.68 13.97
CA LEU A 331 9.11 31.95 12.94
C LEU A 331 10.50 32.57 12.80
N ASN A 332 11.48 31.99 13.50
CA ASN A 332 12.90 32.36 13.43
C ASN A 332 13.54 31.91 12.08
N LEU A 333 12.81 32.06 10.97
CA LEU A 333 13.17 31.66 9.62
C LEU A 333 14.00 32.77 9.00
N PHE A 334 15.32 32.67 9.14
CA PHE A 334 16.26 33.54 8.44
C PHE A 334 16.35 33.10 6.99
N TYR A 335 15.96 33.99 6.08
CA TYR A 335 16.05 33.75 4.64
C TYR A 335 17.37 34.29 4.09
N VAL A 336 17.99 33.52 3.20
CA VAL A 336 19.13 33.98 2.40
C VAL A 336 18.60 34.41 1.05
N HIS A 337 18.62 35.72 0.78
CA HIS A 337 18.28 36.20 -0.56
C HIS A 337 19.34 35.72 -1.56
N PRO A 338 18.94 35.22 -2.74
CA PRO A 338 19.88 35.00 -3.82
C PRO A 338 20.60 36.33 -4.11
N ALA A 339 21.91 36.24 -4.40
CA ALA A 339 22.66 37.41 -4.82
C ALA A 339 21.90 38.08 -5.97
N ARG A 340 21.59 39.38 -5.82
CA ARG A 340 21.07 40.18 -6.93
C ARG A 340 22.24 40.38 -7.89
N ASP A 341 22.30 39.55 -8.93
CA ASP A 341 23.15 39.79 -10.09
C ASP A 341 22.73 41.05 -10.85
#